data_AF-A0A9E1IGT8-F1
#
_entry.id   AF-A0A9E1IGT8-F1
#
_cell.length_a   1.000
_cell.length_b   1.000
_cell.length_c   1.000
_cell.angle_alpha   90.00
_cell.angle_beta   90.00
_cell.angle_gamma   90.00
#
_symmetry.space_group_name_H-M   'P 1'
#
loop_
_entity.id
_entity.type
_entity.pdbx_description
1 polymer ?
#
loop_
_entity_poly.entity_id
_entity_poly.type
_entity_poly.pdbx_seq_one_letter_code
_entity_poly.pdbx_strand_id
1 'polypeptide(L)'
;MNILLEDQRVRASKNELTIFDKVSLHTGIIIGTYSMGLFYPEGTRVLRHAVYGHGAELKLPSEYFSTSEYLNNQIERLGNGTHGPLEIRQSDDWRLSLCFNPYYLSITDTTVRLYHPSMKFTEASGTPTFTTVPIGKFRFKVWDNLVSALGSEPFYAYAEWNRQTAAL
;
A
#
# COMPACT_ATOMS: atom_id res chain seq x y z
N MET A 1 -1.94 20.47 10.45
CA MET A 1 -1.71 19.03 10.71
C MET A 1 -2.51 18.67 11.94
N ASN A 2 -3.36 17.64 11.89
CA ASN A 2 -4.39 17.39 12.89
C ASN A 2 -3.74 16.94 14.22
N ILE A 3 -3.75 17.81 15.25
CA ILE A 3 -3.09 17.59 16.56
C ILE A 3 -3.46 16.22 17.14
N LEU A 4 -4.72 15.81 16.94
CA LEU A 4 -5.25 14.52 17.38
C LEU A 4 -4.46 13.31 16.85
N LEU A 5 -4.10 13.29 15.56
CA LEU A 5 -3.38 12.16 14.96
C LEU A 5 -1.93 12.10 15.42
N GLU A 6 -1.32 13.25 15.71
CA GLU A 6 0.05 13.31 16.24
C GLU A 6 0.10 12.80 17.68
N ASP A 7 -0.87 13.18 18.51
CA ASP A 7 -0.99 12.67 19.88
C ASP A 7 -1.24 11.15 19.90
N GLN A 8 -2.10 10.66 19.01
CA GLN A 8 -2.34 9.23 18.84
C GLN A 8 -1.08 8.50 18.38
N ARG A 9 -0.30 9.08 17.46
CA ARG A 9 0.96 8.51 16.97
C ARG A 9 1.95 8.34 18.13
N VAL A 10 2.06 9.33 19.00
CA VAL A 10 2.92 9.28 20.19
C VAL A 10 2.42 8.22 21.17
N ARG A 11 1.12 8.18 21.49
CA ARG A 11 0.54 7.13 22.36
C ARG A 11 0.74 5.72 21.79
N ALA A 12 0.58 5.54 20.48
CA ALA A 12 0.85 4.27 19.82
C ALA A 12 2.29 3.81 20.07
N SER A 13 3.28 4.70 19.97
CA SER A 13 4.69 4.35 20.21
C SER A 13 5.02 3.87 21.62
N LYS A 14 4.15 4.18 22.58
CA LYS A 14 4.25 3.72 23.97
C LYS A 14 3.32 2.55 24.29
N ASN A 15 2.57 2.06 23.31
CA ASN A 15 1.49 1.09 23.49
C ASN A 15 0.37 1.58 24.44
N GLU A 16 0.08 2.89 24.41
CA GLU A 16 -0.86 3.59 25.31
C GLU A 16 -2.14 4.05 24.59
N LEU A 17 -2.50 3.46 23.44
CA LEU A 17 -3.74 3.83 22.75
C LEU A 17 -4.97 3.45 23.57
N THR A 18 -5.83 4.43 23.80
CA THR A 18 -7.11 4.21 24.47
C THR A 18 -8.11 3.49 23.54
N ILE A 19 -9.19 2.97 24.13
CA ILE A 19 -10.31 2.41 23.34
C ILE A 19 -10.87 3.47 22.38
N PHE A 20 -11.01 4.72 22.85
CA PHE A 20 -11.50 5.82 22.02
C PHE A 20 -10.54 6.11 20.84
N ASP A 21 -9.23 6.07 21.08
CA ASP A 21 -8.25 6.22 20.00
C ASP A 21 -8.44 5.14 18.93
N LYS A 22 -8.54 3.88 19.33
CA LYS A 22 -8.76 2.76 18.40
C LYS A 22 -10.05 2.92 17.60
N VAL A 23 -11.16 3.28 18.27
CA VAL A 23 -12.45 3.55 17.60
C VAL A 23 -12.33 4.68 16.58
N SER A 24 -11.67 5.78 16.95
CA SER A 24 -11.48 6.92 16.05
C SER A 24 -10.60 6.58 14.84
N LEU A 25 -9.56 5.76 15.02
CA LEU A 25 -8.67 5.31 13.96
C LEU A 25 -9.39 4.36 12.99
N HIS A 26 -10.13 3.37 13.51
CA HIS A 26 -10.97 2.49 12.67
C HIS A 26 -11.98 3.30 11.85
N THR A 27 -12.64 4.26 12.49
CA THR A 27 -13.60 5.17 11.83
C THR A 27 -12.91 5.98 10.73
N GLY A 28 -11.72 6.53 11.01
CA GLY A 28 -10.91 7.26 10.04
C GLY A 28 -10.51 6.42 8.83
N ILE A 29 -10.12 5.15 9.03
CA ILE A 29 -9.81 4.22 7.94
C ILE A 29 -11.05 3.93 7.11
N ILE A 30 -12.20 3.66 7.74
CA ILE A 30 -13.45 3.37 7.00
C ILE A 30 -13.85 4.57 6.14
N ILE A 31 -13.91 5.77 6.73
CA ILE A 31 -14.28 6.99 6.02
C ILE A 31 -13.25 7.32 4.93
N GLY A 32 -11.95 7.22 5.25
CA GLY A 32 -10.86 7.51 4.33
C GLY A 32 -10.85 6.56 3.13
N THR A 33 -10.99 5.26 3.36
CA THR A 33 -11.01 4.25 2.28
C THR A 33 -12.26 4.39 1.40
N TYR A 34 -13.42 4.73 1.98
CA TYR A 34 -14.63 5.01 1.20
C TYR A 34 -14.47 6.27 0.33
N SER A 35 -13.99 7.37 0.92
CA SER A 35 -13.86 8.66 0.23
C SER A 35 -12.78 8.62 -0.86
N MET A 36 -11.70 7.88 -0.63
CA MET A 36 -10.56 7.78 -1.55
C MET A 36 -10.63 6.60 -2.51
N GLY A 37 -11.59 5.70 -2.35
CA GLY A 37 -11.71 4.48 -3.17
C GLY A 37 -11.88 4.76 -4.66
N LEU A 38 -12.43 5.94 -5.03
CA LEU A 38 -12.57 6.35 -6.42
C LEU A 38 -11.24 6.82 -7.05
N PHE A 39 -10.32 7.34 -6.24
CA PHE A 39 -9.06 7.92 -6.74
C PHE A 39 -7.89 6.93 -6.61
N TYR A 40 -7.86 6.16 -5.52
CA TYR A 40 -6.80 5.20 -5.19
C TYR A 40 -7.41 3.85 -4.76
N PRO A 41 -8.16 3.16 -5.65
CA PRO A 41 -8.88 1.94 -5.28
C PRO A 41 -7.94 0.82 -4.80
N GLU A 42 -6.75 0.68 -5.37
CA GLU A 42 -5.80 -0.35 -4.96
C GLU A 42 -5.22 -0.03 -3.57
N GLY A 43 -4.80 1.22 -3.33
CA GLY A 43 -4.21 1.63 -2.06
C GLY A 43 -5.21 1.55 -0.91
N THR A 44 -6.47 1.88 -1.17
CA THR A 44 -7.55 1.74 -0.17
C THR A 44 -7.85 0.28 0.16
N ARG A 45 -7.76 -0.64 -0.82
CA ARG A 45 -7.86 -2.08 -0.58
C ARG A 45 -6.72 -2.59 0.29
N VAL A 46 -5.48 -2.18 0.00
CA VAL A 46 -4.30 -2.53 0.81
C VAL A 46 -4.47 -2.05 2.24
N LEU A 47 -4.83 -0.77 2.44
CA LEU A 47 -5.01 -0.21 3.79
C LEU A 47 -6.14 -0.90 4.56
N ARG A 48 -7.28 -1.17 3.91
CA ARG A 48 -8.40 -1.86 4.54
C ARG A 48 -8.03 -3.30 4.90
N HIS A 49 -7.36 -4.01 3.98
CA HIS A 49 -6.90 -5.38 4.21
C HIS A 49 -5.84 -5.48 5.30
N ALA A 50 -4.95 -4.49 5.39
CA ALA A 50 -3.96 -4.42 6.46
C ALA A 50 -4.59 -4.41 7.86
N VAL A 51 -5.79 -3.86 8.00
CA VAL A 51 -6.48 -3.70 9.30
C VAL A 51 -7.52 -4.80 9.55
N TYR A 52 -8.18 -5.29 8.50
CA TYR A 52 -9.31 -6.22 8.63
C TYR A 52 -9.10 -7.58 7.93
N GLY A 53 -7.94 -7.79 7.30
CA GLY A 53 -7.62 -8.98 6.52
C GLY A 53 -6.95 -10.10 7.31
N HIS A 54 -6.49 -9.84 8.54
CA HIS A 54 -5.93 -10.85 9.45
C HIS A 54 -4.82 -11.71 8.80
N GLY A 55 -3.86 -11.06 8.14
CA GLY A 55 -2.71 -11.74 7.51
C GLY A 55 -3.05 -12.55 6.24
N ALA A 56 -4.33 -12.63 5.84
CA ALA A 56 -4.74 -13.36 4.65
C ALA A 56 -4.10 -12.79 3.38
N GLU A 57 -4.00 -13.61 2.34
CA GLU A 57 -3.55 -13.17 1.03
C GLU A 57 -4.50 -12.12 0.44
N LEU A 58 -3.93 -11.06 -0.16
CA LEU A 58 -4.66 -10.03 -0.88
C LEU A 58 -4.36 -10.09 -2.38
N LYS A 59 -5.36 -10.49 -3.17
CA LYS A 59 -5.34 -10.30 -4.62
C LYS A 59 -5.93 -8.94 -4.99
N LEU A 60 -5.11 -8.08 -5.57
CA LEU A 60 -5.53 -6.81 -6.15
C LEU A 60 -5.98 -6.99 -7.61
N PRO A 61 -6.95 -6.18 -8.07
CA PRO A 61 -7.27 -6.09 -9.49
C PRO A 61 -6.06 -5.61 -10.29
N SER A 62 -5.88 -6.14 -11.49
CA SER A 62 -4.70 -5.89 -12.32
C SER A 62 -4.89 -4.77 -13.35
N GLU A 63 -6.11 -4.25 -13.51
CA GLU A 63 -6.48 -3.34 -14.59
C GLU A 63 -5.58 -2.10 -14.59
N TYR A 64 -5.41 -1.46 -13.44
CA TYR A 64 -4.50 -0.32 -13.32
C TYR A 64 -3.06 -0.70 -13.63
N PHE A 65 -2.54 -1.74 -12.96
CA PHE A 65 -1.13 -2.12 -13.05
C PHE A 65 -0.73 -2.55 -14.46
N SER A 66 -1.63 -3.24 -15.18
CA SER A 66 -1.41 -3.66 -16.56
C SER A 66 -1.26 -2.51 -17.56
N THR A 67 -1.78 -1.33 -17.22
CA THR A 67 -1.72 -0.13 -18.05
C THR A 67 -0.75 0.94 -17.52
N SER A 68 -0.05 0.68 -16.41
CA SER A 68 0.90 1.64 -15.84
C SER A 68 2.12 1.77 -16.76
N GLU A 69 2.36 2.98 -17.25
CA GLU A 69 3.52 3.31 -18.09
C GLU A 69 4.83 3.02 -17.35
N TYR A 70 4.91 3.39 -16.07
CA TYR A 70 6.07 3.09 -15.23
C TYR A 70 6.32 1.58 -15.18
N LEU A 71 5.31 0.77 -14.85
CA LEU A 71 5.48 -0.69 -14.76
C LEU A 71 5.85 -1.29 -16.11
N ASN A 72 5.21 -0.88 -17.19
CA ASN A 72 5.51 -1.39 -18.53
C ASN A 72 6.97 -1.12 -18.92
N ASN A 73 7.46 0.10 -18.67
CA ASN A 73 8.86 0.44 -18.89
C ASN A 73 9.81 -0.41 -18.02
N GLN A 74 9.44 -0.70 -16.77
CA GLN A 74 10.23 -1.57 -15.90
C GLN A 74 10.23 -3.02 -16.38
N ILE A 75 9.08 -3.55 -16.79
CA ILE A 75 8.92 -4.92 -17.30
C ILE A 75 9.75 -5.13 -18.56
N GLU A 76 9.70 -4.17 -19.49
CA GLU A 76 10.51 -4.21 -20.71
C GLU A 76 12.01 -4.16 -20.40
N ARG A 77 12.43 -3.27 -19.49
CA ARG A 77 13.83 -3.11 -19.09
C ARG A 77 14.40 -4.34 -18.39
N LEU A 78 13.61 -4.97 -17.52
CA LEU A 78 14.06 -6.09 -16.68
C LEU A 78 14.01 -7.43 -17.42
N GLY A 79 13.07 -7.61 -18.35
CA GLY A 79 12.85 -8.86 -19.06
C GLY A 79 12.34 -9.99 -18.14
N ASN A 80 12.30 -11.21 -18.68
CA ASN A 80 11.81 -12.38 -17.95
C ASN A 80 12.67 -12.69 -16.73
N GLY A 81 12.04 -13.12 -15.64
CA GLY A 81 12.70 -13.44 -14.38
C GLY A 81 11.92 -12.97 -13.16
N THR A 82 12.54 -13.13 -11.99
CA THR A 82 12.01 -12.61 -10.72
C THR A 82 12.92 -11.51 -10.22
N HIS A 83 12.34 -10.34 -9.94
CA HIS A 83 13.05 -9.10 -9.67
C HIS A 83 12.52 -8.45 -8.39
N GLY A 84 13.43 -7.97 -7.55
CA GLY A 84 13.12 -7.15 -6.37
C GLY A 84 14.04 -7.40 -5.17
N PRO A 85 13.91 -6.59 -4.10
CA PRO A 85 12.97 -5.47 -3.97
C PRO A 85 13.30 -4.32 -4.93
N LEU A 86 12.26 -3.77 -5.59
CA LEU A 86 12.34 -2.59 -6.43
C LEU A 86 11.71 -1.42 -5.69
N GLU A 87 12.46 -0.32 -5.54
CA GLU A 87 11.97 0.90 -4.92
C GLU A 87 11.29 1.80 -5.95
N ILE A 88 10.26 2.51 -5.52
CA ILE A 88 9.56 3.50 -6.34
C ILE A 88 9.37 4.80 -5.59
N ARG A 89 9.57 5.93 -6.29
CA ARG A 89 9.19 7.23 -5.76
C ARG A 89 7.72 7.47 -6.05
N GLN A 90 7.01 8.08 -5.10
CA GLN A 90 5.59 8.41 -5.32
C GLN A 90 5.36 9.29 -6.56
N SER A 91 6.34 10.10 -6.96
CA SER A 91 6.30 10.92 -8.19
C SER A 91 6.24 10.10 -9.48
N ASP A 92 6.75 8.87 -9.46
CA ASP A 92 6.88 8.05 -10.67
C ASP A 92 5.57 7.30 -10.95
N ASP A 93 4.95 6.74 -9.90
CA ASP A 93 3.60 6.19 -9.96
C ASP A 93 2.97 6.22 -8.55
N TRP A 94 2.05 7.16 -8.35
CA TRP A 94 1.39 7.35 -7.05
C TRP A 94 0.61 6.12 -6.62
N ARG A 95 -0.21 5.54 -7.52
CA ARG A 95 -1.09 4.41 -7.15
C ARG A 95 -0.27 3.17 -6.83
N LEU A 96 0.76 2.89 -7.62
CA LEU A 96 1.68 1.80 -7.32
C LEU A 96 2.40 2.02 -5.99
N SER A 97 2.96 3.21 -5.76
CA SER A 97 3.70 3.50 -4.52
C SER A 97 2.85 3.39 -3.24
N LEU A 98 1.54 3.65 -3.34
CA LEU A 98 0.59 3.52 -2.23
C LEU A 98 0.21 2.06 -1.94
N CYS A 99 0.46 1.15 -2.89
CA CYS A 99 0.12 -0.27 -2.77
C CYS A 99 1.34 -1.14 -2.47
N PHE A 100 2.43 -0.88 -3.19
CA PHE A 100 3.65 -1.67 -3.18
C PHE A 100 4.85 -0.73 -3.19
N ASN A 101 5.46 -0.52 -2.03
CA ASN A 101 6.77 0.12 -1.93
C ASN A 101 7.57 -0.47 -0.74
N PRO A 102 8.62 -1.26 -0.98
CA PRO A 102 9.11 -1.71 -2.30
C PRO A 102 8.10 -2.64 -3.00
N TYR A 103 8.38 -3.01 -4.25
CA TYR A 103 7.58 -3.98 -5.01
C TYR A 103 8.47 -5.06 -5.64
N TYR A 104 7.87 -6.18 -6.05
CA TYR A 104 8.54 -7.29 -6.71
C TYR A 104 7.79 -7.64 -7.99
N LEU A 105 8.52 -8.11 -8.99
CA LEU A 105 7.99 -8.55 -10.28
C LEU A 105 8.41 -9.99 -10.57
N SER A 106 7.47 -10.83 -10.97
CA SER A 106 7.75 -12.09 -11.65
C SER A 106 7.22 -11.99 -13.08
N ILE A 107 8.14 -12.07 -14.05
CA ILE A 107 7.88 -11.82 -15.47
C ILE A 107 8.18 -13.09 -16.23
N THR A 108 7.22 -13.52 -17.03
CA THR A 108 7.35 -14.60 -18.00
C THR A 108 6.99 -14.06 -19.38
N ASP A 109 7.08 -14.91 -20.40
CA ASP A 109 6.67 -14.54 -21.76
C ASP A 109 5.19 -14.14 -21.84
N THR A 110 4.34 -14.76 -21.02
CA THR A 110 2.88 -14.61 -21.10
C THR A 110 2.27 -13.86 -19.93
N THR A 111 2.94 -13.80 -18.80
CA THR A 111 2.34 -13.38 -17.52
C THR A 111 3.28 -12.48 -16.76
N VAL A 112 2.71 -11.44 -16.15
CA VAL A 112 3.38 -10.58 -15.18
C VAL A 112 2.63 -10.68 -13.85
N ARG A 113 3.40 -10.91 -12.78
CA ARG A 113 2.92 -10.83 -11.41
C ARG A 113 3.66 -9.72 -10.67
N LEU A 114 2.93 -8.70 -10.25
CA LEU A 114 3.36 -7.69 -9.29
C LEU A 114 3.02 -8.18 -7.89
N TYR A 115 3.98 -8.20 -6.97
CA TYR A 115 3.70 -8.70 -5.62
C TYR A 115 4.58 -8.07 -4.54
N HIS A 116 4.21 -8.32 -3.29
CA HIS A 116 5.04 -8.10 -2.14
C HIS A 116 4.93 -9.30 -1.19
N PRO A 117 6.06 -9.94 -0.81
CA PRO A 117 6.07 -11.21 -0.10
C PRO A 117 5.57 -11.11 1.35
N SER A 118 5.70 -9.94 1.98
CA SER A 118 5.32 -9.72 3.37
C SER A 118 5.06 -8.23 3.63
N MET A 119 3.89 -7.74 3.19
CA MET A 119 3.47 -6.36 3.44
C MET A 119 3.33 -6.14 4.94
N LYS A 120 4.11 -5.22 5.51
CA LYS A 120 4.12 -4.91 6.94
C LYS A 120 4.20 -3.40 7.14
N PHE A 121 3.33 -2.87 8.00
CA PHE A 121 3.44 -1.50 8.49
C PHE A 121 4.41 -1.45 9.66
N THR A 122 5.26 -0.42 9.68
CA THR A 122 6.24 -0.21 10.76
C THR A 122 5.55 -0.25 12.13
N GLU A 123 6.14 -0.99 13.07
CA GLU A 123 5.55 -1.21 14.39
C GLU A 123 5.40 0.07 15.20
N ALA A 124 4.50 0.02 16.18
CA ALA A 124 4.14 1.14 17.04
C ALA A 124 5.37 1.88 17.61
N SER A 125 6.33 1.12 18.16
CA SER A 125 7.56 1.58 18.82
C SER A 125 8.74 1.88 17.88
N GLY A 126 8.58 1.68 16.56
CA GLY A 126 9.63 1.87 15.57
C GLY A 126 9.88 3.34 15.17
N THR A 127 10.84 3.55 14.26
CA THR A 127 11.05 4.85 13.62
C THR A 127 9.75 5.31 12.95
N PRO A 128 9.33 6.58 13.12
CA PRO A 128 8.09 7.08 12.53
C PRO A 128 8.12 7.04 10.99
N THR A 129 7.49 6.03 10.41
CA THR A 129 7.28 5.90 8.97
C THR A 129 5.88 6.38 8.60
N PHE A 130 5.76 7.12 7.50
CA PHE A 130 4.47 7.55 6.99
C PHE A 130 4.42 7.56 5.47
N THR A 131 3.23 7.32 4.96
CA THR A 131 2.90 7.50 3.55
C THR A 131 2.13 8.80 3.37
N THR A 132 2.50 9.60 2.37
CA THR A 132 1.73 10.80 2.00
C THR A 132 0.68 10.41 0.96
N VAL A 133 -0.59 10.71 1.23
CA VAL A 133 -1.70 10.52 0.31
C VAL A 133 -2.18 11.90 -0.17
N PRO A 134 -2.08 12.20 -1.47
CA PRO A 134 -2.60 13.44 -2.02
C PRO A 134 -4.14 13.37 -2.12
N ILE A 135 -4.82 14.40 -1.63
CA ILE A 135 -6.28 14.55 -1.72
C ILE A 135 -6.56 15.98 -2.19
N GLY A 136 -6.77 16.14 -3.51
CA GLY A 136 -6.86 17.47 -4.12
C GLY A 136 -5.59 18.28 -3.87
N LYS A 137 -5.74 19.46 -3.25
CA LYS A 137 -4.60 20.34 -2.87
C LYS A 137 -3.95 19.96 -1.53
N PHE A 138 -4.54 19.01 -0.80
CA PHE A 138 -4.06 18.62 0.52
C PHE A 138 -3.19 17.38 0.45
N ARG A 139 -2.25 17.28 1.41
CA ARG A 139 -1.37 16.11 1.59
C ARG A 139 -1.59 15.55 2.98
N PHE A 140 -2.20 14.37 3.04
CA PHE A 140 -2.49 13.69 4.31
C PHE A 140 -1.39 12.69 4.59
N LYS A 141 -0.96 12.60 5.86
CA LYS A 141 -0.02 11.58 6.31
C LYS A 141 -0.78 10.42 6.90
N VAL A 142 -0.51 9.22 6.41
CA VAL A 142 -0.93 7.96 7.02
C VAL A 142 0.29 7.38 7.71
N TRP A 143 0.28 7.38 9.04
CA TRP A 143 1.39 6.87 9.84
C TRP A 143 1.28 5.35 9.98
N ASP A 144 2.35 4.65 9.65
CA ASP A 144 2.41 3.19 9.70
C ASP A 144 2.10 2.65 11.08
N ASN A 145 2.66 3.30 12.09
CA ASN A 145 2.58 2.87 13.48
C ASN A 145 1.13 2.92 14.03
N LEU A 146 0.29 3.81 13.48
CA LEU A 146 -1.15 3.87 13.77
C LEU A 146 -1.91 2.73 13.10
N VAL A 147 -1.55 2.37 11.86
CA VAL A 147 -2.15 1.22 11.16
C VAL A 147 -1.76 -0.08 11.86
N SER A 148 -0.48 -0.23 12.20
CA SER A 148 0.06 -1.37 12.94
C SER A 148 -0.66 -1.58 14.29
N ALA A 149 -0.91 -0.49 15.03
CA ALA A 149 -1.55 -0.55 16.34
C ALA A 149 -3.03 -1.00 16.31
N LEU A 150 -3.64 -1.13 15.13
CA LEU A 150 -4.97 -1.72 14.94
C LEU A 150 -4.93 -3.24 14.70
N GLY A 151 -3.78 -3.89 14.88
CA GLY A 151 -3.62 -5.32 14.70
C GLY A 151 -3.25 -5.71 13.28
N SER A 152 -2.45 -4.90 12.59
CA SER A 152 -2.00 -5.23 11.25
C SER A 152 -0.98 -6.37 11.28
N GLU A 153 -1.37 -7.52 10.76
CA GLU A 153 -0.50 -8.68 10.56
C GLU A 153 0.15 -8.64 9.18
N PRO A 154 1.39 -9.14 9.02
CA PRO A 154 2.02 -9.22 7.71
C PRO A 154 1.22 -10.08 6.75
N PHE A 155 1.10 -9.66 5.48
CA PHE A 155 0.33 -10.38 4.47
C PHE A 155 1.02 -10.41 3.10
N TYR A 156 0.72 -11.44 2.31
CA TYR A 156 1.08 -11.51 0.90
C TYR A 156 0.09 -10.69 0.08
N ALA A 157 0.58 -9.82 -0.81
CA ALA A 157 -0.26 -9.06 -1.72
C ALA A 157 0.26 -9.15 -3.15
N TYR A 158 -0.63 -9.29 -4.12
CA TYR A 158 -0.26 -9.41 -5.53
C TYR A 158 -1.35 -8.93 -6.49
N ALA A 159 -0.92 -8.59 -7.71
CA ALA A 159 -1.75 -8.46 -8.90
C ALA A 159 -1.09 -9.25 -10.04
N GLU A 160 -1.90 -9.84 -10.91
CA GLU A 160 -1.40 -10.66 -12.01
C GLU A 160 -2.20 -10.40 -13.28
N TRP A 161 -1.50 -10.28 -14.41
CA TRP A 161 -2.11 -10.08 -15.73
C TRP A 161 -1.30 -10.76 -16.83
N ASN A 162 -1.94 -10.94 -17.98
CA ASN A 162 -1.27 -11.43 -19.18
C ASN A 162 -0.45 -10.29 -19.80
N ARG A 163 0.79 -10.58 -20.15
CA ARG A 163 1.67 -9.67 -20.87
C ARG A 163 1.10 -9.50 -22.28
N GLN A 164 0.76 -8.27 -22.66
CA GLN A 164 0.46 -7.95 -24.04
C GLN A 164 1.79 -7.91 -24.80
N THR A 165 2.13 -9.00 -25.48
CA THR A 165 3.21 -8.98 -26.47
C THR A 165 2.75 -8.14 -27.65
N ALA A 166 3.52 -7.13 -28.05
CA ALA A 166 3.31 -6.48 -29.34
C ALA A 166 3.36 -7.58 -30.42
N ALA A 167 2.29 -7.71 -31.19
CA ALA A 167 2.32 -8.54 -32.38
C ALA A 167 3.38 -7.94 -33.32
N LEU A 168 4.43 -8.72 -33.58
CA LEU A 168 5.46 -8.41 -34.57
C LEU A 168 4.87 -8.35 -35.98
#